data_AF-A0A913YNL0-F1
#
_entry.id   AF-A0A913YNL0-F1
#
_cell.length_a   1.000
_cell.length_b   1.000
_cell.length_c   1.000
_cell.angle_alpha   90.00
_cell.angle_beta   90.00
_cell.angle_gamma   90.00
#
_symmetry.space_group_name_H-M   'P 1'
#
loop_
_entity.id
_entity.type
_entity.pdbx_description
1 polymer ?
#
loop_
_entity_poly.entity_id
_entity_poly.type
_entity_poly.pdbx_seq_one_letter_code
_entity_poly.pdbx_strand_id
1 'polypeptide(L)'
;MAWKTLNVVDEKTKEEQNKETFSGGNLYGSVKLVFRDVLISEGIWDTVRVDHGTEACLMLYVQDMLKDLRQNQACMPYIQTASRKNLPAERKWPEVNQRVVYPIKEVLVRMENGLLINRLDVLEQFCISFITLNVVKVGLQRVMDAWNLHSIEGRNNRIPNIVANNTNRLNPVDDSLVPTADEAVSLYSAAGGRITTDCQFGIDPLAEDETLVRRREQHFSRNNSSFSEIYNNVVSGNGSFLEQAILDFISLTRHIAN
;
A
#
# COMPACT_ATOMS: atom_id res chain seq x y z
N MET A 1 9.99 -10.64 0.06
CA MET A 1 10.75 -9.58 0.78
C MET A 1 10.48 -9.58 2.28
N ALA A 2 11.49 -9.53 3.17
CA ALA A 2 11.46 -10.03 4.56
C ALA A 2 10.62 -9.26 5.61
N TRP A 3 9.33 -9.13 5.34
CA TRP A 3 8.22 -9.00 6.27
C TRP A 3 7.74 -10.36 6.82
N LYS A 4 8.65 -11.31 7.09
CA LYS A 4 8.30 -12.64 7.63
C LYS A 4 8.56 -12.67 9.15
N THR A 5 7.50 -12.56 9.97
CA THR A 5 7.65 -12.70 11.43
C THR A 5 7.30 -14.12 11.87
N LEU A 6 8.32 -14.78 12.40
CA LEU A 6 8.26 -15.97 13.26
C LEU A 6 7.33 -15.75 14.46
N ASN A 7 6.43 -16.71 14.70
CA ASN A 7 5.65 -16.83 15.93
C ASN A 7 6.55 -17.19 17.11
N VAL A 8 6.48 -16.41 18.20
CA VAL A 8 6.62 -16.91 19.58
C VAL A 8 5.58 -16.18 20.43
N VAL A 9 4.75 -16.95 21.12
CA VAL A 9 3.66 -16.54 22.01
C VAL A 9 4.26 -16.10 23.35
N ASP A 10 3.79 -14.99 23.92
CA ASP A 10 3.43 -14.93 25.36
C ASP A 10 2.52 -13.72 25.66
N GLU A 11 1.63 -13.93 26.64
CA GLU A 11 0.50 -13.10 27.05
C GLU A 11 0.91 -11.88 27.89
N LYS A 12 0.18 -10.75 27.72
CA LYS A 12 -0.61 -10.07 28.78
C LYS A 12 -1.00 -8.63 28.41
N THR A 13 -2.33 -8.47 28.28
CA THR A 13 -3.22 -7.42 28.82
C THR A 13 -2.99 -5.91 28.58
N LYS A 14 -4.10 -5.27 28.12
CA LYS A 14 -4.56 -3.86 28.28
C LYS A 14 -3.73 -2.82 27.49
N GLU A 15 -4.30 -2.00 26.61
CA GLU A 15 -5.40 -1.04 26.79
C GLU A 15 -6.08 -0.70 25.46
N GLU A 16 -7.40 -0.50 25.49
CA GLU A 16 -8.18 0.18 24.47
C GLU A 16 -8.12 1.69 24.72
N GLN A 17 -7.88 2.51 23.69
CA GLN A 17 -8.73 3.65 23.31
C GLN A 17 -8.13 4.43 22.12
N ASN A 18 -9.02 5.06 21.34
CA ASN A 18 -8.82 5.91 20.16
C ASN A 18 -8.68 5.22 18.79
N LYS A 19 -9.81 4.64 18.34
CA LYS A 19 -10.15 4.58 16.91
C LYS A 19 -10.82 5.90 16.53
N GLU A 20 -10.05 6.87 16.04
CA GLU A 20 -10.61 7.92 15.17
C GLU A 20 -10.81 7.34 13.77
N THR A 21 -12.05 7.35 13.33
CA THR A 21 -12.54 7.00 12.01
C THR A 21 -11.87 7.85 10.94
N PHE A 22 -10.87 7.28 10.25
CA PHE A 22 -10.49 7.71 8.90
C PHE A 22 -11.41 7.00 7.89
N SER A 23 -12.54 7.64 7.58
CA SER A 23 -13.30 7.33 6.38
C SER A 23 -12.66 8.05 5.20
N GLY A 24 -12.21 7.30 4.19
CA GLY A 24 -11.88 7.85 2.87
C GLY A 24 -10.49 7.48 2.39
N GLY A 25 -10.44 6.60 1.40
CA GLY A 25 -9.22 6.25 0.68
C GLY A 25 -9.11 4.75 0.40
N ASN A 26 -9.83 4.29 -0.63
CA ASN A 26 -9.51 3.13 -1.45
C ASN A 26 -8.81 1.92 -0.77
N LEU A 27 -9.48 1.21 0.15
CA LEU A 27 -9.06 -0.14 0.56
C LEU A 27 -9.17 -1.18 -0.58
N TYR A 28 -9.76 -0.80 -1.73
CA TYR A 28 -9.87 -1.65 -2.92
C TYR A 28 -8.59 -1.71 -3.77
N GLY A 29 -7.67 -0.74 -3.63
CA GLY A 29 -6.40 -0.73 -4.39
C GLY A 29 -5.29 -1.57 -3.76
N SER A 30 -5.30 -1.76 -2.44
CA SER A 30 -4.23 -2.47 -1.71
C SER A 30 -4.24 -3.98 -1.92
N VAL A 31 -5.39 -4.57 -2.26
CA VAL A 31 -5.54 -6.01 -2.56
C VAL A 31 -5.52 -6.31 -4.06
N LYS A 32 -6.00 -5.37 -4.90
CA LYS A 32 -6.14 -5.60 -6.35
C LYS A 32 -4.82 -5.85 -7.09
N LEU A 33 -3.68 -5.31 -6.66
CA LEU A 33 -2.41 -5.40 -7.41
C LEU A 33 -1.30 -6.16 -6.68
N VAL A 34 -1.19 -6.02 -5.37
CA VAL A 34 0.00 -6.51 -4.65
C VAL A 34 -0.01 -8.04 -4.52
N PHE A 35 -1.16 -8.66 -4.27
CA PHE A 35 -1.18 -10.09 -3.95
C PHE A 35 -0.78 -10.97 -5.15
N ARG A 36 -1.25 -10.63 -6.36
CA ARG A 36 -0.88 -11.34 -7.59
C ARG A 36 0.62 -11.30 -7.83
N ASP A 37 1.20 -10.10 -7.86
CA ASP A 37 2.63 -9.89 -8.10
C ASP A 37 3.48 -10.64 -7.07
N VAL A 38 3.03 -10.65 -5.82
CA VAL A 38 3.69 -11.35 -4.72
C VAL A 38 3.60 -12.88 -4.87
N LEU A 39 2.47 -13.44 -5.32
CA LEU A 39 2.36 -14.89 -5.60
C LEU A 39 3.30 -15.32 -6.74
N ILE A 40 3.41 -14.50 -7.78
CA ILE A 40 4.26 -14.79 -8.95
C ILE A 40 5.74 -14.65 -8.60
N SER A 41 6.12 -13.63 -7.84
CA SER A 41 7.53 -13.36 -7.53
C SER A 41 8.06 -14.19 -6.36
N GLU A 42 7.24 -14.44 -5.35
CA GLU A 42 7.69 -15.04 -4.08
C GLU A 42 7.08 -16.41 -3.81
N GLY A 43 5.93 -16.72 -4.43
CA GLY A 43 5.22 -17.97 -4.25
C GLY A 43 4.03 -17.91 -3.30
N ILE A 44 3.34 -19.05 -3.14
CA ILE A 44 2.16 -19.18 -2.30
C ILE A 44 2.50 -19.58 -0.87
N TRP A 45 1.91 -18.88 0.12
CA TRP A 45 2.09 -19.21 1.53
C TRP A 45 1.30 -20.45 1.93
N ASP A 46 1.84 -21.24 2.87
CA ASP A 46 1.10 -22.33 3.48
C ASP A 46 -0.13 -21.82 4.25
N THR A 47 -0.01 -20.71 4.97
CA THR A 47 -1.16 -20.11 5.66
C THR A 47 -1.06 -18.59 5.66
N VAL A 48 -2.11 -17.93 5.20
CA VAL A 48 -2.29 -16.48 5.31
C VAL A 48 -3.10 -16.16 6.56
N ARG A 49 -2.62 -15.22 7.40
CA ARG A 49 -3.39 -14.75 8.56
C ARG A 49 -3.84 -13.32 8.33
N VAL A 50 -5.14 -13.07 8.51
CA VAL A 50 -5.76 -11.74 8.43
C VAL A 50 -6.72 -11.52 9.60
N ASP A 51 -7.26 -10.32 9.71
CA ASP A 51 -8.38 -10.08 10.61
C ASP A 51 -9.73 -10.45 9.96
N HIS A 52 -10.82 -10.33 10.71
CA HIS A 52 -12.17 -10.64 10.21
C HIS A 52 -12.74 -9.56 9.26
N GLY A 53 -11.91 -8.62 8.81
CA GLY A 53 -12.31 -7.60 7.86
C GLY A 53 -12.72 -8.18 6.50
N THR A 54 -13.55 -7.43 5.77
CA THR A 54 -13.98 -7.79 4.41
C THR A 54 -12.93 -7.44 3.37
N GLU A 55 -11.92 -6.66 3.73
CA GLU A 55 -11.01 -6.03 2.78
C GLU A 55 -10.01 -7.04 2.21
N ALA A 56 -9.74 -8.12 2.95
CA ALA A 56 -8.92 -9.24 2.50
C ALA A 56 -9.70 -10.31 1.71
N CYS A 57 -11.02 -10.16 1.49
CA CYS A 57 -11.86 -11.25 0.96
C CYS A 57 -11.35 -11.85 -0.36
N LEU A 58 -10.93 -11.01 -1.32
CA LEU A 58 -10.37 -11.46 -2.59
C LEU A 58 -9.05 -12.22 -2.41
N MET A 59 -8.17 -11.73 -1.54
CA MET A 59 -6.90 -12.40 -1.24
C MET A 59 -7.15 -13.80 -0.67
N LEU A 60 -8.08 -13.92 0.28
CA LEU A 60 -8.43 -15.22 0.87
C LEU A 60 -9.06 -16.17 -0.14
N TYR A 61 -9.90 -15.64 -1.04
CA TYR A 61 -10.51 -16.42 -2.11
C TYR A 61 -9.45 -16.97 -3.09
N VAL A 62 -8.52 -16.13 -3.54
CA VAL A 62 -7.40 -16.56 -4.41
C VAL A 62 -6.49 -17.56 -3.68
N GLN A 63 -6.20 -17.32 -2.40
CA GLN A 63 -5.41 -18.23 -1.57
C GLN A 63 -6.07 -19.62 -1.42
N ASP A 64 -7.40 -19.68 -1.32
CA ASP A 64 -8.13 -20.96 -1.25
C ASP A 64 -8.19 -21.66 -2.62
N MET A 65 -8.39 -20.91 -3.70
CA MET A 65 -8.37 -21.44 -5.07
C MET A 65 -7.03 -22.09 -5.42
N LEU A 66 -5.93 -21.50 -4.96
CA LEU A 66 -4.57 -22.00 -5.22
C LEU A 66 -4.05 -22.95 -4.13
N LYS A 67 -4.90 -23.41 -3.20
CA LYS A 67 -4.47 -24.15 -2.00
C LYS A 67 -3.67 -25.43 -2.29
N ASP A 68 -3.89 -26.04 -3.44
CA ASP A 68 -3.22 -27.27 -3.85
C ASP A 68 -1.79 -27.03 -4.34
N LEU A 69 -1.43 -25.78 -4.62
CA LEU A 69 -0.06 -25.37 -4.96
C LEU A 69 0.82 -25.11 -3.71
N ARG A 70 0.22 -25.14 -2.52
CA ARG A 70 0.95 -24.97 -1.24
C ARG A 70 1.81 -26.19 -0.94
N GLN A 71 2.92 -25.96 -0.25
CA GLN A 71 3.83 -27.04 0.16
C GLN A 71 3.24 -27.86 1.32
N ASN A 72 2.66 -27.17 2.31
CA ASN A 72 2.01 -27.82 3.43
C ASN A 72 0.49 -27.70 3.28
N GLN A 73 -0.15 -28.79 2.86
CA GLN A 73 -1.60 -28.87 2.72
C GLN A 73 -2.30 -29.33 4.01
N ALA A 74 -1.56 -29.73 5.05
CA ALA A 74 -2.15 -30.19 6.31
C ALA A 74 -2.71 -29.05 7.18
N CYS A 75 -2.32 -27.79 6.90
CA CYS A 75 -2.90 -26.61 7.52
C CYS A 75 -3.94 -25.94 6.62
N MET A 76 -4.83 -25.18 7.24
CA MET A 76 -5.80 -24.36 6.51
C MET A 76 -5.08 -23.30 5.65
N PRO A 77 -5.58 -23.00 4.44
CA PRO A 77 -4.95 -22.03 3.53
C PRO A 77 -4.93 -20.61 4.11
N TYR A 78 -5.88 -20.30 5.00
CA TYR A 78 -5.89 -19.05 5.74
C TYR A 78 -6.55 -19.17 7.12
N ILE A 79 -6.28 -18.20 7.98
CA ILE A 79 -6.88 -18.05 9.31
C ILE A 79 -7.30 -16.60 9.50
N GLN A 80 -8.58 -16.38 9.86
CA GLN A 80 -9.06 -15.08 10.30
C GLN A 80 -9.03 -15.01 11.82
N THR A 81 -8.57 -13.89 12.36
CA THR A 81 -8.52 -13.65 13.80
C THR A 81 -9.03 -12.26 14.16
N ALA A 82 -9.34 -11.99 15.43
CA ALA A 82 -9.63 -10.61 15.84
C ALA A 82 -8.37 -9.73 15.68
N SER A 83 -8.50 -8.46 15.31
CA SER A 83 -7.35 -7.57 15.06
C SER A 83 -6.36 -7.50 16.25
N ARG A 84 -6.84 -7.63 17.49
CA ARG A 84 -6.00 -7.72 18.71
C ARG A 84 -5.01 -8.90 18.71
N LYS A 85 -5.24 -9.93 17.90
CA LYS A 85 -4.39 -11.11 17.76
C LYS A 85 -3.39 -10.98 16.59
N ASN A 86 -3.43 -9.90 15.81
CA ASN A 86 -2.52 -9.62 14.70
C ASN A 86 -1.39 -8.65 15.08
N LEU A 87 -0.95 -8.69 16.35
CA LEU A 87 0.07 -7.77 16.90
C LEU A 87 1.34 -7.61 16.04
N PRO A 88 1.91 -8.66 15.39
CA PRO A 88 3.09 -8.48 14.56
C PRO A 88 2.87 -7.58 13.33
N ALA A 89 1.68 -7.61 12.74
CA ALA A 89 1.32 -6.71 11.64
C ALA A 89 1.04 -5.31 12.19
N GLU A 90 0.28 -5.22 13.28
CA GLU A 90 -0.10 -3.96 13.91
C GLU A 90 1.10 -3.14 14.40
N ARG A 91 2.17 -3.79 14.87
CA ARG A 91 3.39 -3.12 15.36
C ARG A 91 4.13 -2.31 14.30
N LYS A 92 3.87 -2.56 13.01
CA LYS A 92 4.56 -1.85 11.91
C LYS A 92 3.88 -0.54 11.55
N TRP A 93 2.57 -0.43 11.79
CA TRP A 93 1.79 0.76 11.43
C TRP A 93 2.24 2.04 12.13
N PRO A 94 2.57 2.04 13.44
CA PRO A 94 3.08 3.25 14.10
C PRO A 94 4.32 3.82 13.40
N GLU A 95 5.23 2.96 12.95
CA GLU A 95 6.46 3.40 12.27
C GLU A 95 6.16 3.97 10.87
N VAL A 96 5.33 3.30 10.09
CA VAL A 96 4.87 3.81 8.78
C VAL A 96 4.16 5.16 8.95
N ASN A 97 3.27 5.26 9.94
CA ASN A 97 2.54 6.49 10.18
C ASN A 97 3.46 7.63 10.59
N GLN A 98 4.35 7.39 11.55
CA GLN A 98 5.28 8.41 12.04
C GLN A 98 6.26 8.87 10.96
N ARG A 99 6.79 7.95 10.15
CA ARG A 99 7.85 8.28 9.18
C ARG A 99 7.32 8.78 7.85
N VAL A 100 6.14 8.31 7.43
CA VAL A 100 5.60 8.57 6.08
C VAL A 100 4.31 9.36 6.13
N VAL A 101 3.28 8.86 6.83
CA VAL A 101 1.92 9.39 6.72
C VAL A 101 1.78 10.75 7.39
N TYR A 102 2.21 10.89 8.65
CA TYR A 102 2.01 12.11 9.42
C TYR A 102 2.75 13.31 8.83
N PRO A 103 4.04 13.22 8.44
CA PRO A 103 4.73 14.36 7.81
C PRO A 103 4.03 14.87 6.55
N ILE A 104 3.52 13.96 5.71
CA ILE A 104 2.79 14.32 4.49
C ILE A 104 1.41 14.91 4.83
N LYS A 105 0.69 14.29 5.77
CA LYS A 105 -0.62 14.76 6.23
C LYS A 105 -0.55 16.17 6.80
N GLU A 106 0.49 16.49 7.57
CA GLU A 106 0.70 17.84 8.12
C GLU A 106 0.79 18.90 7.00
N VAL A 107 1.51 18.62 5.91
CA VAL A 107 1.56 19.51 4.74
C VAL A 107 0.19 19.66 4.10
N LEU A 108 -0.52 18.55 3.84
CA LEU A 108 -1.83 18.59 3.18
C LEU A 108 -2.90 19.31 4.01
N VAL A 109 -2.88 19.14 5.34
CA VAL A 109 -3.77 19.86 6.26
C VAL A 109 -3.45 21.35 6.26
N ARG A 110 -2.17 21.72 6.26
CA ARG A 110 -1.75 23.12 6.16
C ARG A 110 -2.18 23.77 4.85
N MET A 111 -2.03 23.08 3.72
CA MET A 111 -2.49 23.56 2.41
C MET A 111 -4.00 23.74 2.34
N GLU A 112 -4.77 22.79 2.89
CA GLU A 112 -6.23 22.87 2.96
C GLU A 112 -6.68 24.04 3.85
N ASN A 113 -6.10 24.19 5.04
CA ASN A 113 -6.40 25.31 5.94
C ASN A 113 -6.00 26.66 5.34
N GLY A 114 -4.96 26.68 4.50
CA GLY A 114 -4.53 27.85 3.73
C GLY A 114 -5.36 28.11 2.47
N LEU A 115 -6.39 27.30 2.18
CA LEU A 115 -7.23 27.37 0.98
C LEU A 115 -6.44 27.26 -0.33
N LEU A 116 -5.27 26.62 -0.31
CA LEU A 116 -4.43 26.40 -1.49
C LEU A 116 -4.93 25.24 -2.35
N ILE A 117 -5.69 24.33 -1.74
CA ILE A 117 -6.29 23.17 -2.39
C ILE A 117 -7.76 23.03 -1.99
N ASN A 118 -8.57 22.56 -2.94
CA ASN A 118 -9.96 22.24 -2.78
C ASN A 118 -10.18 20.73 -2.96
N ARG A 119 -10.41 20.02 -1.84
CA ARG A 119 -10.65 18.57 -1.86
C ARG A 119 -11.99 18.16 -2.47
N LEU A 120 -12.86 19.08 -2.82
CA LEU A 120 -14.12 18.79 -3.51
C LEU A 120 -13.98 18.87 -5.04
N ASP A 121 -12.91 19.46 -5.56
CA ASP A 121 -12.63 19.51 -6.99
C ASP A 121 -12.03 18.17 -7.47
N VAL A 122 -12.66 17.53 -8.45
CA VAL A 122 -12.27 16.18 -8.91
C VAL A 122 -10.87 16.17 -9.53
N LEU A 123 -10.50 17.23 -10.26
CA LEU A 123 -9.17 17.36 -10.83
C LEU A 123 -8.11 17.53 -9.74
N GLU A 124 -8.35 18.39 -8.75
CA GLU A 124 -7.43 18.53 -7.62
C GLU A 124 -7.33 17.24 -6.79
N GLN A 125 -8.44 16.53 -6.55
CA GLN A 125 -8.41 15.23 -5.89
C GLN A 125 -7.45 14.26 -6.59
N PHE A 126 -7.52 14.18 -7.93
CA PHE A 126 -6.59 13.39 -8.71
C PHE A 126 -5.15 13.87 -8.55
N CYS A 127 -4.88 15.16 -8.75
CA CYS A 127 -3.53 15.72 -8.69
C CYS A 127 -2.88 15.53 -7.31
N ILE A 128 -3.62 15.84 -6.24
CA ILE A 128 -3.19 15.63 -4.85
C ILE A 128 -2.88 14.16 -4.62
N SER A 129 -3.78 13.27 -5.05
CA SER A 129 -3.60 11.82 -4.89
C SER A 129 -2.37 11.32 -5.64
N PHE A 130 -2.19 11.72 -6.90
CA PHE A 130 -1.06 11.30 -7.72
C PHE A 130 0.28 11.70 -7.11
N ILE A 131 0.44 12.98 -6.74
CA ILE A 131 1.68 13.48 -6.14
C ILE A 131 1.91 12.81 -4.79
N THR A 132 0.89 12.78 -3.93
CA THR A 132 0.99 12.20 -2.60
C THR A 132 1.34 10.72 -2.64
N LEU A 133 0.70 9.93 -3.51
CA LEU A 133 0.97 8.50 -3.64
C LEU A 133 2.41 8.24 -4.10
N ASN A 134 2.94 9.03 -5.04
CA ASN A 134 4.33 8.86 -5.48
C ASN A 134 5.35 9.23 -4.40
N VAL A 135 5.06 10.24 -3.58
CA VAL A 135 5.90 10.60 -2.42
C VAL A 135 5.80 9.54 -1.30
N VAL A 136 4.59 9.05 -1.02
CA VAL A 136 4.35 7.95 -0.07
C VAL A 136 5.08 6.68 -0.50
N LYS A 137 5.08 6.32 -1.79
CA LYS A 137 5.81 5.16 -2.31
C LYS A 137 7.30 5.23 -1.96
N VAL A 138 7.93 6.40 -2.10
CA VAL A 138 9.33 6.59 -1.69
C VAL A 138 9.50 6.38 -0.19
N GLY A 139 8.63 6.97 0.62
CA GLY A 139 8.68 6.82 2.08
C GLY A 139 8.52 5.37 2.53
N LEU A 140 7.53 4.67 1.97
CA LEU A 140 7.29 3.24 2.24
C LEU A 140 8.50 2.39 1.86
N GLN A 141 9.11 2.61 0.69
CA GLN A 141 10.30 1.88 0.29
C GLN A 141 11.44 2.06 1.31
N ARG A 142 11.68 3.29 1.77
CA ARG A 142 12.73 3.56 2.77
C ARG A 142 12.44 2.93 4.12
N VAL A 143 11.19 2.93 4.57
CA VAL A 143 10.79 2.23 5.81
C VAL A 143 10.99 0.73 5.65
N MET A 144 10.60 0.16 4.51
CA MET A 144 10.83 -1.25 4.21
C MET A 144 12.31 -1.61 4.19
N ASP A 145 13.15 -0.81 3.56
CA ASP A 145 14.60 -1.04 3.50
C ASP A 145 15.23 -0.97 4.89
N ALA A 146 14.90 0.06 5.67
CA ALA A 146 15.36 0.19 7.05
C ALA A 146 14.92 -1.02 7.89
N TRP A 147 13.68 -1.46 7.74
CA TRP A 147 13.16 -2.61 8.47
C TRP A 147 13.78 -3.94 8.01
N ASN A 148 14.07 -4.12 6.74
CA ASN A 148 14.53 -5.42 6.22
C ASN A 148 16.06 -5.59 6.29
N LEU A 149 16.81 -4.48 6.39
CA LEU A 149 18.27 -4.45 6.40
C LEU A 149 18.87 -4.20 7.79
N HIS A 150 18.08 -3.82 8.80
CA HIS A 150 18.61 -3.66 10.15
C HIS A 150 18.96 -5.00 10.81
N SER A 151 19.93 -4.95 11.72
CA SER A 151 20.27 -6.07 12.59
C SER A 151 19.28 -6.16 13.74
N ILE A 152 18.72 -7.35 14.00
CA ILE A 152 17.87 -7.60 15.18
C ILE A 152 18.77 -7.92 16.38
N GLU A 153 18.80 -7.00 17.36
CA GLU A 153 19.49 -7.20 18.63
C GLU A 153 18.94 -8.41 19.40
N GLY A 154 19.83 -9.13 20.09
CA GLY A 154 19.46 -10.32 20.88
C GLY A 154 19.21 -11.60 20.06
N ARG A 155 19.26 -11.55 18.72
CA ARG A 155 19.20 -12.75 17.84
C ARG A 155 20.48 -12.92 17.01
N ASN A 156 21.65 -12.84 17.64
CA ASN A 156 22.97 -12.90 16.99
C ASN A 156 23.14 -11.89 15.85
N ASN A 157 22.54 -10.70 15.97
CA ASN A 157 22.58 -9.64 14.96
C ASN A 157 22.13 -10.09 13.56
N ARG A 158 21.13 -10.97 13.51
CA ARG A 158 20.56 -11.44 12.25
C ARG A 158 19.84 -10.32 11.52
N ILE A 159 20.07 -10.23 10.22
CA ILE A 159 19.40 -9.30 9.30
C ILE A 159 18.19 -10.02 8.66
N PRO A 160 16.97 -9.45 8.70
CA PRO A 160 15.75 -10.08 8.18
C PRO A 160 15.88 -10.60 6.75
N ASN A 161 16.42 -9.80 5.83
CA ASN A 161 16.60 -10.22 4.43
C ASN A 161 17.53 -11.44 4.30
N ILE A 162 18.62 -11.49 5.08
CA ILE A 162 19.54 -12.63 5.08
C ILE A 162 18.84 -13.89 5.61
N VAL A 163 18.12 -13.77 6.73
CA VAL A 163 17.38 -14.90 7.30
C VAL A 163 16.30 -15.38 6.34
N ALA A 164 15.55 -14.47 5.72
CA ALA A 164 14.51 -14.81 4.77
C ALA A 164 15.09 -15.53 3.56
N ASN A 165 16.18 -15.05 2.98
CA ASN A 165 16.83 -15.72 1.85
C ASN A 165 17.29 -17.15 2.20
N ASN A 166 17.83 -17.34 3.40
CA ASN A 166 18.34 -18.65 3.84
C ASN A 166 17.22 -19.64 4.27
N THR A 167 16.01 -19.15 4.52
CA THR A 167 14.90 -19.96 5.04
C THR A 167 13.70 -20.00 4.11
N ASN A 168 13.70 -19.22 3.02
CA ASN A 168 12.60 -19.20 2.08
C ASN A 168 12.49 -20.57 1.40
N ARG A 169 11.32 -21.18 1.53
CA ARG A 169 10.99 -22.43 0.85
C ARG A 169 9.86 -22.25 -0.15
N LEU A 170 9.31 -21.04 -0.28
CA LEU A 170 8.19 -20.80 -1.19
C LEU A 170 8.63 -20.96 -2.64
N ASN A 171 7.72 -21.48 -3.47
CA ASN A 171 7.91 -21.63 -4.90
C ASN A 171 7.03 -20.60 -5.63
N PRO A 172 7.60 -19.76 -6.50
CA PRO A 172 6.87 -18.91 -7.42
C PRO A 172 5.70 -19.63 -8.09
N VAL A 173 4.54 -18.98 -8.16
CA VAL A 173 3.38 -19.51 -8.88
C VAL A 173 3.45 -19.08 -10.34
N ASP A 174 3.10 -19.98 -11.25
CA ASP A 174 3.02 -19.67 -12.67
C ASP A 174 1.99 -18.55 -12.92
N ASP A 175 2.40 -17.54 -13.69
CA ASP A 175 1.60 -16.35 -14.01
C ASP A 175 0.23 -16.69 -14.61
N SER A 176 0.14 -17.78 -15.37
CA SER A 176 -1.09 -18.27 -16.00
C SER A 176 -2.09 -18.87 -15.01
N LEU A 177 -1.63 -19.25 -13.81
CA LEU A 177 -2.47 -19.82 -12.76
C LEU A 177 -3.01 -18.75 -11.81
N VAL A 178 -2.39 -17.56 -11.76
CA VAL A 178 -2.79 -16.51 -10.83
C VAL A 178 -3.74 -15.53 -11.54
N PRO A 179 -5.03 -15.45 -11.11
CA PRO A 179 -5.99 -14.58 -11.76
C PRO A 179 -5.56 -13.12 -11.68
N THR A 180 -5.87 -12.36 -12.72
CA THR A 180 -5.86 -10.90 -12.68
C THR A 180 -6.87 -10.38 -11.65
N ALA A 181 -6.76 -9.09 -11.31
CA ALA A 181 -7.69 -8.45 -10.37
C ALA A 181 -9.16 -8.59 -10.82
N ASP A 182 -9.42 -8.38 -12.11
CA ASP A 182 -10.78 -8.40 -12.67
C ASP A 182 -11.31 -9.84 -12.79
N GLU A 183 -10.45 -10.80 -13.11
CA GLU A 183 -10.79 -12.22 -13.06
C GLU A 183 -11.11 -12.67 -11.63
N ALA A 184 -10.30 -12.28 -10.64
CA ALA A 184 -10.54 -12.62 -9.24
C ALA A 184 -11.87 -12.04 -8.74
N VAL A 185 -12.19 -10.79 -9.09
CA VAL A 185 -13.49 -10.15 -8.81
C VAL A 185 -14.64 -10.94 -9.46
N SER A 186 -14.48 -11.31 -10.73
CA SER A 186 -15.50 -12.05 -11.49
C SER A 186 -15.75 -13.43 -10.89
N LEU A 187 -14.68 -14.19 -10.60
CA LEU A 187 -14.74 -15.50 -9.99
C LEU A 187 -15.37 -15.46 -8.59
N TYR A 188 -14.95 -14.50 -7.75
CA TYR A 188 -15.51 -14.32 -6.41
C TYR A 188 -17.00 -13.98 -6.46
N SER A 189 -17.40 -13.10 -7.38
CA SER A 189 -18.81 -12.71 -7.55
C SER A 189 -19.66 -13.87 -8.08
N ALA A 190 -19.13 -14.65 -9.02
CA ALA A 190 -19.78 -15.85 -9.53
C ALA A 190 -19.98 -16.93 -8.44
N ALA A 191 -19.07 -16.99 -7.46
CA ALA A 191 -19.19 -17.84 -6.27
C ALA A 191 -20.17 -17.28 -5.21
N GLY A 192 -20.88 -16.18 -5.49
CA GLY A 192 -21.85 -15.55 -4.59
C GLY A 192 -21.26 -14.49 -3.65
N GLY A 193 -19.97 -14.19 -3.78
CA GLY A 193 -19.32 -13.09 -3.09
C GLY A 193 -19.88 -11.72 -3.52
N ARG A 194 -19.78 -10.74 -2.63
CA ARG A 194 -20.17 -9.35 -2.93
C ARG A 194 -18.96 -8.45 -2.74
N ILE A 195 -18.67 -7.64 -3.74
CA ILE A 195 -17.59 -6.67 -3.71
C ILE A 195 -18.06 -5.36 -4.30
N THR A 196 -17.73 -4.25 -3.64
CA THR A 196 -17.99 -2.92 -4.19
C THR A 196 -16.86 -2.57 -5.16
N THR A 197 -17.20 -2.33 -6.42
CA THR A 197 -16.23 -2.01 -7.47
C THR A 197 -16.08 -0.52 -7.72
N ASP A 198 -17.04 0.28 -7.26
CA ASP A 198 -17.18 1.68 -7.68
C ASP A 198 -16.45 2.61 -6.71
N CYS A 199 -15.29 3.11 -7.13
CA CYS A 199 -14.62 4.21 -6.46
C CYS A 199 -14.26 5.26 -7.52
N GLN A 200 -15.01 6.37 -7.54
CA GLN A 200 -14.79 7.48 -8.48
C GLN A 200 -13.75 8.50 -7.98
N PHE A 201 -12.92 8.14 -7.00
CA PHE A 201 -11.99 9.07 -6.38
C PHE A 201 -10.66 9.12 -7.13
N GLY A 202 -10.20 10.34 -7.45
CA GLY A 202 -8.89 10.56 -8.05
C GLY A 202 -8.76 9.96 -9.46
N ILE A 203 -9.80 10.11 -10.28
CA ILE A 203 -9.75 9.72 -11.71
C ILE A 203 -8.91 10.74 -12.46
N ASP A 204 -7.95 10.27 -13.26
CA ASP A 204 -7.15 11.14 -14.11
C ASP A 204 -8.03 11.75 -15.21
N PRO A 205 -8.20 13.09 -15.27
CA PRO A 205 -9.02 13.72 -16.30
C PRO A 205 -8.44 13.56 -17.71
N LEU A 206 -7.17 13.15 -17.84
CA LEU A 206 -6.50 12.92 -19.11
C LEU A 206 -6.38 11.42 -19.46
N ALA A 207 -6.99 10.52 -18.67
CA ALA A 207 -6.80 9.06 -18.79
C ALA A 207 -7.06 8.50 -20.20
N GLU A 208 -7.97 9.13 -20.95
CA GLU A 208 -8.36 8.68 -22.30
C GLU A 208 -7.32 9.02 -23.37
N ASP A 209 -6.37 9.92 -23.08
CA ASP A 209 -5.32 10.33 -24.02
C ASP A 209 -3.92 10.16 -23.41
N GLU A 210 -3.27 9.04 -23.72
CA GLU A 210 -1.91 8.74 -23.29
C GLU A 210 -0.90 9.83 -23.69
N THR A 211 -1.13 10.55 -24.79
CA THR A 211 -0.19 11.59 -25.25
C THR A 211 -0.23 12.80 -24.32
N LEU A 212 -1.43 13.18 -23.85
CA LEU A 212 -1.62 14.26 -22.89
C LEU A 212 -1.07 13.87 -21.51
N VAL A 213 -1.29 12.62 -21.08
CA VAL A 213 -0.70 12.07 -19.84
C VAL A 213 0.82 12.15 -19.89
N ARG A 214 1.45 11.63 -20.96
CA ARG A 214 2.92 11.66 -21.12
C ARG A 214 3.44 13.09 -21.16
N ARG A 215 2.75 13.99 -21.86
CA ARG A 215 3.13 15.41 -21.93
C ARG A 215 3.12 16.05 -20.54
N ARG A 216 2.08 15.82 -19.74
CA ARG A 216 1.98 16.30 -18.35
C ARG A 216 3.15 15.76 -17.51
N GLU A 217 3.39 14.46 -17.53
CA GLU A 217 4.44 13.84 -16.71
C GLU A 217 5.85 14.29 -17.11
N GLN A 218 6.12 14.41 -18.41
CA GLN A 218 7.41 14.94 -18.90
C GLN A 218 7.61 16.41 -18.51
N HIS A 219 6.57 17.23 -18.61
CA HIS A 219 6.67 18.63 -18.20
C HIS A 219 6.84 18.75 -16.67
N PHE A 220 6.12 17.95 -15.89
CA PHE A 220 6.26 17.93 -14.44
C PHE A 220 7.69 17.53 -14.02
N SER A 221 8.19 16.40 -14.52
CA SER A 221 9.52 15.87 -14.19
C SER A 221 10.69 16.76 -14.59
N ARG A 222 10.54 17.61 -15.61
CA ARG A 222 11.58 18.58 -16.00
C ARG A 222 11.66 19.79 -15.09
N ASN A 223 10.56 20.16 -14.46
CA ASN A 223 10.42 21.45 -13.75
C ASN A 223 10.30 21.30 -12.23
N ASN A 224 10.07 20.09 -11.73
CA ASN A 224 9.88 19.81 -10.31
C ASN A 224 10.98 18.90 -9.77
N SER A 225 11.22 18.99 -8.46
CA SER A 225 12.07 18.05 -7.75
C SER A 225 11.55 16.61 -7.89
N SER A 226 12.45 15.64 -7.83
CA SER A 226 12.08 14.24 -7.80
C SER A 226 11.24 13.91 -6.56
N PHE A 227 10.42 12.87 -6.62
CA PHE A 227 9.63 12.43 -5.46
C PHE A 227 10.48 12.08 -4.23
N SER A 228 11.75 11.69 -4.43
CA SER A 228 12.70 11.43 -3.35
C SER A 228 13.16 12.71 -2.65
N GLU A 229 13.44 13.77 -3.42
CA GLU A 229 13.77 15.09 -2.88
C GLU A 229 12.57 15.73 -2.19
N ILE A 230 11.38 15.58 -2.77
CA ILE A 230 10.12 16.02 -2.15
C ILE A 230 9.93 15.32 -0.80
N TYR A 231 10.08 13.98 -0.76
CA TYR A 231 9.96 13.22 0.48
C TYR A 231 10.99 13.67 1.53
N ASN A 232 12.26 13.88 1.14
CA ASN A 232 13.31 14.40 2.03
C ASN A 232 12.92 15.74 2.67
N ASN A 233 12.41 16.65 1.85
CA ASN A 233 11.98 17.98 2.28
C ASN A 233 10.78 17.93 3.23
N VAL A 234 9.87 16.97 3.03
CA VAL A 234 8.73 16.74 3.93
C VAL A 234 9.21 16.22 5.29
N VAL A 235 10.04 15.17 5.32
CA VAL A 235 10.49 14.59 6.60
C VAL A 235 11.47 15.48 7.36
N SER A 236 12.09 16.47 6.71
CA SER A 236 12.86 17.53 7.36
C SER A 236 11.99 18.63 7.97
N GLY A 237 10.66 18.52 7.87
CA GLY A 237 9.69 19.46 8.45
C GLY A 237 9.42 20.73 7.61
N ASN A 238 9.93 20.82 6.39
CA ASN A 238 9.70 21.99 5.53
C ASN A 238 8.42 21.80 4.69
N GLY A 239 8.38 20.73 3.90
CA GLY A 239 7.23 20.35 3.08
C GLY A 239 6.86 21.32 1.93
N SER A 240 7.63 22.39 1.70
CA SER A 240 7.38 23.34 0.62
C SER A 240 7.49 22.72 -0.77
N PHE A 241 8.36 21.71 -0.94
CA PHE A 241 8.51 21.03 -2.23
C PHE A 241 7.26 20.20 -2.58
N LEU A 242 6.60 19.63 -1.57
CA LEU A 242 5.35 18.90 -1.77
C LEU A 242 4.23 19.86 -2.15
N GLU A 243 4.14 20.99 -1.45
CA GLU A 243 3.16 22.04 -1.75
C GLU A 243 3.29 22.56 -3.17
N GLN A 244 4.50 22.97 -3.57
CA GLN A 244 4.79 23.47 -4.90
C GLN A 244 4.47 22.41 -5.97
N ALA A 245 4.91 21.16 -5.76
CA ALA A 245 4.64 20.06 -6.68
C ALA A 245 3.14 19.82 -6.90
N ILE A 246 2.33 19.88 -5.85
CA ILE A 246 0.87 19.74 -5.96
C ILE A 246 0.28 20.89 -6.78
N LEU A 247 0.61 22.13 -6.46
CA LEU A 247 0.07 23.31 -7.13
C LEU A 247 0.47 23.37 -8.62
N ASP A 248 1.71 23.01 -8.93
CA ASP A 248 2.20 22.96 -10.31
C ASP A 248 1.52 21.84 -11.08
N PHE A 249 1.33 20.66 -10.48
CA PHE A 249 0.66 19.54 -11.14
C PHE A 249 -0.82 19.84 -11.40
N ILE A 250 -1.50 20.52 -10.46
CA ILE A 250 -2.87 21.02 -10.65
C ILE A 250 -2.93 21.99 -11.84
N SER A 251 -2.07 23.01 -11.84
CA SER A 251 -2.03 24.06 -12.86
C SER A 251 -1.74 23.48 -14.24
N LEU A 252 -0.77 22.56 -14.32
CA LEU A 252 -0.40 21.88 -15.55
C LEU A 252 -1.53 20.98 -16.07
N THR A 253 -2.17 20.22 -15.21
CA THR A 253 -3.28 19.33 -15.60
C THR A 253 -4.47 20.15 -16.11
N ARG A 254 -4.81 21.26 -15.44
CA ARG A 254 -5.85 22.21 -15.91
C ARG A 254 -5.51 22.81 -17.27
N HIS A 255 -4.25 23.19 -17.48
CA HIS A 255 -3.83 23.78 -18.75
C HIS A 255 -3.87 22.79 -19.91
N ILE A 256 -3.60 21.50 -19.67
CA ILE A 256 -3.60 20.46 -20.71
C ILE A 256 -5.02 19.94 -20.98
N ALA A 257 -5.90 19.93 -19.97
CA ALA A 257 -7.28 19.45 -20.11
C ALA A 257 -8.22 20.42 -20.84
N ASN A 258 -7.83 21.70 -20.96
CA ASN A 258 -8.55 22.74 -21.70
C ASN A 258 -7.98 22.91 -23.11
#